data_AF-A0AAU4HBC8-F1
#
_entry.id   AF-A0AAU4HBC8-F1
#
_cell.length_a   1.000
_cell.length_b   1.000
_cell.length_c   1.000
_cell.angle_alpha   90.00
_cell.angle_beta   90.00
_cell.angle_gamma   90.00
#
_symmetry.space_group_name_H-M   'P 1'
#
loop_
_entity.id
_entity.type
_entity.pdbx_description
1 polymer ?
#
loop_
_entity_poly.entity_id
_entity_poly.type
_entity_poly.pdbx_seq_one_letter_code
_entity_poly.pdbx_strand_id
1 'polypeptide(L)'
;MLSTKRRLTGVVLGALLALGGTAAIPAAAHAVPESPARAACRPNYPIPNQFIYQRWNQLGGQNGMLGCPIGTNKRLANGAERQRFENGEIAWSPDQGHRMVVAAWERNGYAYFTWGPTDPYSYDVFLVRYTSAADAGGTQRELGRGNAGGLWVQKRTSGDYSFIVEGCDLRGGGHRCLQHWTVPVSTRN
;
A
#
# COMPACT_ATOMS: atom_id res chain seq x y z
N MET A 1 -15.49 -58.60 3.89
CA MET A 1 -15.47 -60.01 4.33
C MET A 1 -14.25 -60.65 3.67
N LEU A 2 -13.24 -61.28 4.27
CA LEU A 2 -12.94 -61.92 5.56
C LEU A 2 -11.51 -61.47 5.95
N SER A 3 -11.21 -61.04 7.18
CA SER A 3 -11.01 -61.82 8.41
C SER A 3 -9.70 -62.61 8.49
N THR A 4 -9.03 -62.41 9.64
CA THR A 4 -8.14 -63.33 10.39
C THR A 4 -6.67 -63.46 9.93
N LYS A 5 -5.63 -63.51 10.80
CA LYS A 5 -5.54 -63.83 12.23
C LYS A 5 -4.15 -63.44 12.77
N ARG A 6 -4.08 -62.92 14.01
CA ARG A 6 -2.85 -62.71 14.80
C ARG A 6 -2.09 -64.02 15.08
N ARG A 7 -0.76 -63.93 15.26
CA ARG A 7 0.00 -64.78 16.20
C ARG A 7 0.92 -63.91 17.08
N LEU A 8 0.83 -64.16 18.38
CA LEU A 8 1.65 -63.63 19.48
C LEU A 8 2.73 -64.66 19.82
N THR A 9 3.98 -64.22 20.02
CA THR A 9 4.99 -64.73 21.00
C THR A 9 6.34 -64.08 20.64
N GLY A 10 7.16 -63.54 21.54
CA GLY A 10 7.13 -63.56 22.99
C GLY A 10 7.92 -62.39 23.58
N VAL A 11 7.69 -62.18 24.87
CA VAL A 11 8.41 -61.23 25.71
C VAL A 11 9.80 -61.80 26.02
N VAL A 12 10.85 -61.00 25.80
CA VAL A 12 12.13 -61.15 26.50
C VAL A 12 12.35 -59.86 27.27
N LEU A 13 12.22 -59.95 28.60
CA LEU A 13 12.70 -58.93 29.52
C LEU A 13 14.23 -58.97 29.50
N GLY A 14 14.85 -57.94 28.95
CA GLY A 14 16.28 -57.67 29.07
C GLY A 14 16.48 -56.27 29.58
N ALA A 15 16.64 -56.12 30.90
CA ALA A 15 17.03 -54.88 31.52
C ALA A 15 18.50 -54.58 31.16
N LEU A 16 18.75 -53.45 30.50
CA LEU A 16 20.08 -52.84 30.40
C LEU A 16 19.94 -51.35 30.70
N LEU A 17 20.32 -51.00 31.94
CA LEU A 17 20.64 -49.64 32.36
C LEU A 17 21.85 -49.16 31.55
N ALA A 18 21.63 -48.27 30.59
CA ALA A 18 22.68 -47.47 29.99
C ALA A 18 22.50 -46.01 30.42
N LEU A 19 23.26 -45.61 31.44
CA LEU A 19 23.50 -44.20 31.76
C LEU A 19 24.41 -43.62 30.67
N GLY A 20 23.82 -43.15 29.57
CA GLY A 20 24.52 -42.40 28.52
C GLY A 20 24.09 -40.94 28.57
N GLY A 21 24.93 -40.08 29.16
CA GLY A 21 24.66 -38.65 29.27
C GLY A 21 24.56 -37.97 27.92
N THR A 22 23.48 -37.23 27.69
CA THR A 22 23.35 -36.30 26.56
C THR A 22 24.24 -35.09 26.82
N ALA A 23 25.40 -35.02 26.17
CA ALA A 23 26.13 -33.75 26.06
C ALA A 23 25.31 -32.84 25.13
N ALA A 24 24.61 -31.87 25.69
CA ALA A 24 23.98 -30.80 24.92
C ALA A 24 25.09 -29.96 24.28
N ILE A 25 25.18 -29.97 22.96
CA ILE A 25 25.99 -29.00 22.22
C ILE A 25 25.29 -27.65 22.40
N PRO A 26 25.91 -26.63 22.99
CA PRO A 26 25.30 -25.31 23.00
C PRO A 26 25.27 -24.83 21.55
N ALA A 27 24.07 -24.65 21.00
CA ALA A 27 23.92 -23.91 19.76
C ALA A 27 24.43 -22.48 20.05
N ALA A 28 25.61 -22.15 19.55
CA ALA A 28 26.06 -20.77 19.54
C ALA A 28 25.05 -19.98 18.70
N ALA A 29 24.20 -19.21 19.39
CA ALA A 29 23.35 -18.21 18.77
C ALA A 29 24.28 -17.18 18.13
N HIS A 30 24.55 -17.34 16.85
CA HIS A 30 25.20 -16.29 16.08
C HIS A 30 24.24 -15.13 16.08
N ALA A 31 24.56 -14.07 16.84
CA ALA A 31 23.82 -12.83 16.78
C ALA A 31 23.79 -12.38 15.32
N VAL A 32 22.61 -12.38 14.70
CA VAL A 32 22.43 -11.75 13.39
C VAL A 32 22.76 -10.27 13.62
N PRO A 33 23.77 -9.68 12.96
CA PRO A 33 23.99 -8.25 13.10
C PRO A 33 22.70 -7.55 12.69
N GLU A 34 22.15 -6.74 13.60
CA GLU A 34 21.04 -5.85 13.28
C GLU A 34 21.48 -5.02 12.07
N SER A 35 20.85 -5.28 10.93
CA SER A 35 21.08 -4.51 9.70
C SER A 35 20.93 -3.04 10.08
N PRO A 36 21.89 -2.16 9.75
CA PRO A 36 21.85 -0.78 10.23
C PRO A 36 20.51 -0.19 9.86
N ALA A 37 19.75 0.22 10.88
CA ALA A 37 18.48 0.89 10.68
C ALA A 37 18.71 1.99 9.65
N ARG A 38 17.96 1.94 8.54
CA ARG A 38 18.06 2.92 7.46
C ARG A 38 18.02 4.33 8.05
N ALA A 39 18.90 5.21 7.58
CA ALA A 39 19.02 6.56 8.13
C ALA A 39 17.66 7.25 8.18
N ALA A 40 17.35 7.85 9.34
CA ALA A 40 16.11 8.62 9.50
C ALA A 40 16.04 9.78 8.50
N CYS A 41 14.84 10.17 8.12
CA CYS A 41 14.62 11.29 7.20
C CYS A 41 15.28 12.58 7.68
N ARG A 42 16.06 13.24 6.81
CA ARG A 42 16.71 14.52 7.08
C ARG A 42 16.66 15.44 5.85
N PRO A 43 16.19 16.70 5.98
CA PRO A 43 15.49 17.25 7.15
C PRO A 43 14.22 16.48 7.48
N ASN A 44 13.84 16.46 8.76
CA ASN A 44 12.58 15.83 9.18
C ASN A 44 11.42 16.80 8.92
N TYR A 45 10.74 16.63 7.78
CA TYR A 45 9.55 17.42 7.47
C TYR A 45 8.31 16.84 8.16
N PRO A 46 7.53 17.66 8.90
CA PRO A 46 6.34 17.17 9.57
C PRO A 46 5.23 16.84 8.58
N ILE A 47 4.44 15.82 8.91
CA ILE A 47 3.22 15.43 8.19
C ILE A 47 2.04 15.67 9.13
N PRO A 48 1.56 16.93 9.26
CA PRO A 48 0.57 17.30 10.29
C PRO A 48 -0.82 16.71 10.04
N ASN A 49 -1.17 16.45 8.78
CA ASN A 49 -2.46 15.84 8.45
C ASN A 49 -2.44 14.35 8.81
N GLN A 50 -3.28 13.97 9.76
CA GLN A 50 -3.35 12.60 10.27
C GLN A 50 -3.70 11.56 9.18
N PHE A 51 -4.54 11.90 8.21
CA PHE A 51 -4.93 10.95 7.15
C PHE A 51 -3.79 10.70 6.18
N ILE A 52 -3.05 11.76 5.83
CA ILE A 52 -1.82 11.65 5.03
C ILE A 52 -0.76 10.83 5.79
N TYR A 53 -0.53 11.13 7.07
CA TYR A 53 0.44 10.42 7.90
C TYR A 53 0.10 8.93 8.05
N GLN A 54 -1.16 8.61 8.32
CA GLN A 54 -1.64 7.22 8.39
C GLN A 54 -1.43 6.48 7.06
N ARG A 55 -1.77 7.11 5.93
CA ARG A 55 -1.55 6.50 4.61
C ARG A 55 -0.06 6.28 4.32
N TRP A 56 0.80 7.24 4.66
CA TRP A 56 2.26 7.09 4.53
C TRP A 56 2.80 5.91 5.33
N ASN A 57 2.36 5.77 6.60
CA ASN A 57 2.72 4.62 7.44
C ASN A 57 2.22 3.28 6.88
N GLN A 58 0.99 3.23 6.37
CA GLN A 58 0.43 2.04 5.71
C GLN A 58 1.25 1.64 4.46
N LEU A 59 1.85 2.61 3.79
CA LEU A 59 2.73 2.39 2.64
C LEU A 59 4.20 2.11 3.03
N GLY A 60 4.49 1.91 4.32
CA GLY A 60 5.80 1.51 4.84
C GLY A 60 6.66 2.66 5.38
N GLY A 61 6.10 3.87 5.50
CA GLY A 61 6.79 5.05 6.02
C GLY A 61 8.06 5.38 5.23
N GLN A 62 9.12 5.81 5.92
CA GLN A 62 10.40 6.20 5.32
C GLN A 62 11.09 5.06 4.55
N ASN A 63 10.79 3.81 4.89
CA ASN A 63 11.33 2.63 4.22
C ASN A 63 10.43 2.10 3.11
N GLY A 64 9.28 2.74 2.92
CA GLY A 64 8.18 2.29 2.10
C GLY A 64 8.23 2.78 0.66
N MET A 65 7.06 2.78 0.04
CA MET A 65 6.90 3.10 -1.38
C MET A 65 7.22 4.56 -1.72
N LEU A 66 6.92 5.48 -0.80
CA LEU A 66 7.07 6.92 -1.00
C LEU A 66 8.42 7.47 -0.51
N GLY A 67 9.01 6.84 0.51
CA GLY A 67 10.23 7.33 1.14
C GLY A 67 9.99 8.50 2.09
N CYS A 68 11.00 9.34 2.28
CA CYS A 68 10.96 10.47 3.20
C CYS A 68 10.11 11.63 2.67
N PRO A 69 9.45 12.41 3.56
CA PRO A 69 8.86 13.68 3.17
C PRO A 69 9.97 14.66 2.75
N ILE A 70 9.75 15.44 1.70
CA ILE A 70 10.78 16.34 1.10
C ILE A 70 10.41 17.83 1.17
N GLY A 71 9.36 18.16 1.91
CA GLY A 71 8.89 19.53 2.07
C GLY A 71 7.78 19.63 3.09
N THR A 72 7.37 20.85 3.41
CA THR A 72 6.22 21.08 4.28
C THR A 72 4.91 20.72 3.59
N ASN A 73 3.98 20.15 4.34
CA ASN A 73 2.60 19.95 3.91
C ASN A 73 1.97 21.27 3.42
N LYS A 74 1.23 21.20 2.31
CA LYS A 74 0.61 22.35 1.66
C LYS A 74 -0.91 22.24 1.73
N ARG A 75 -1.57 23.29 2.22
CA ARG A 75 -3.01 23.44 2.14
C ARG A 75 -3.43 24.02 0.78
N LEU A 76 -4.52 23.50 0.23
CA LEU A 76 -5.09 23.84 -1.07
C LEU A 76 -6.36 24.68 -0.91
N ALA A 77 -6.84 25.28 -2.01
CA ALA A 77 -7.93 26.25 -1.99
C ALA A 77 -9.26 25.68 -1.43
N ASN A 78 -9.55 24.41 -1.69
CA ASN A 78 -10.74 23.71 -1.16
C ASN A 78 -10.53 23.14 0.25
N GLY A 79 -9.47 23.54 0.95
CA GLY A 79 -9.14 23.02 2.28
C GLY A 79 -8.45 21.65 2.27
N ALA A 80 -8.35 20.98 1.13
CA ALA A 80 -7.53 19.78 0.96
C ALA A 80 -6.06 20.04 1.32
N GLU A 81 -5.32 18.98 1.62
CA GLU A 81 -3.92 19.07 1.99
C GLU A 81 -3.08 18.06 1.20
N ARG A 82 -1.83 18.43 0.90
CA ARG A 82 -0.90 17.61 0.13
C ARG A 82 0.48 17.59 0.79
N GLN A 83 1.06 16.40 0.84
CA GLN A 83 2.45 16.17 1.25
C GLN A 83 3.24 15.55 0.09
N ARG A 84 4.45 16.09 -0.13
CA ARG A 84 5.42 15.55 -1.10
C ARG A 84 6.42 14.64 -0.42
N PHE A 85 6.79 13.58 -1.10
CA PHE A 85 7.77 12.57 -0.69
C PHE A 85 8.78 12.34 -1.81
N GLU A 86 9.88 11.65 -1.50
CA GLU A 86 10.96 11.34 -2.45
C GLU A 86 10.47 10.68 -3.74
N ASN A 87 9.46 9.80 -3.65
CA ASN A 87 8.99 9.01 -4.78
C ASN A 87 7.53 9.27 -5.15
N GLY A 88 6.94 10.38 -4.68
CA GLY A 88 5.58 10.76 -5.06
C GLY A 88 4.85 11.65 -4.06
N GLU A 89 3.53 11.66 -4.16
CA GLU A 89 2.66 12.55 -3.39
C GLU A 89 1.51 11.78 -2.71
N ILE A 90 1.09 12.29 -1.56
CA ILE A 90 -0.18 11.94 -0.94
C ILE A 90 -0.99 13.21 -0.74
N ALA A 91 -2.29 13.17 -1.01
CA ALA A 91 -3.22 14.23 -0.68
C ALA A 91 -4.45 13.70 0.06
N TRP A 92 -4.91 14.45 1.06
CA TRP A 92 -6.23 14.29 1.67
C TRP A 92 -7.23 15.16 0.90
N SER A 93 -8.33 14.56 0.44
CA SER A 93 -9.31 15.17 -0.46
C SER A 93 -10.75 15.02 0.09
N PRO A 94 -11.15 15.85 1.08
CA PRO A 94 -12.34 15.61 1.90
C PRO A 94 -13.67 15.62 1.15
N ASP A 95 -13.73 16.33 0.02
CA ASP A 95 -14.97 16.48 -0.75
C ASP A 95 -15.49 15.14 -1.28
N GLN A 96 -14.60 14.15 -1.44
CA GLN A 96 -14.91 12.78 -1.89
C GLN A 96 -15.11 11.79 -0.75
N GLY A 97 -15.09 12.27 0.49
CA GLY A 97 -15.22 11.48 1.71
C GLY A 97 -14.30 12.05 2.79
N HIS A 98 -14.78 12.14 4.03
CA HIS A 98 -14.06 12.81 5.12
C HIS A 98 -12.67 12.21 5.42
N ARG A 99 -12.45 10.94 5.03
CA ARG A 99 -11.19 10.19 5.18
C ARG A 99 -10.46 9.96 3.86
N MET A 100 -10.97 10.51 2.75
CA MET A 100 -10.46 10.22 1.43
C MET A 100 -9.02 10.70 1.28
N VAL A 101 -8.14 9.75 0.94
CA VAL A 101 -6.74 10.01 0.63
C VAL A 101 -6.42 9.40 -0.73
N VAL A 102 -5.74 10.17 -1.56
CA VAL A 102 -5.14 9.72 -2.82
C VAL A 102 -3.62 9.71 -2.68
N ALA A 103 -2.97 8.73 -3.30
CA ALA A 103 -1.52 8.61 -3.29
C ALA A 103 -1.02 8.14 -4.65
N ALA A 104 0.02 8.79 -5.17
CA ALA A 104 0.72 8.39 -6.39
C ALA A 104 2.21 8.24 -6.12
N TRP A 105 2.83 7.19 -6.64
CA TRP A 105 4.27 6.97 -6.54
C TRP A 105 4.81 6.16 -7.71
N GLU A 106 6.13 6.17 -7.88
CA GLU A 106 6.80 5.35 -8.88
C GLU A 106 7.67 4.26 -8.28
N ARG A 107 7.61 3.06 -8.87
CA ARG A 107 8.50 1.96 -8.51
C ARG A 107 8.66 0.98 -9.67
N ASN A 108 9.88 0.50 -9.90
CA ASN A 108 10.19 -0.58 -10.86
C ASN A 108 9.59 -0.38 -12.26
N GLY A 109 9.60 0.84 -12.79
CA GLY A 109 9.06 1.14 -14.13
C GLY A 109 7.54 1.31 -14.19
N TYR A 110 6.86 1.41 -13.04
CA TYR A 110 5.42 1.65 -12.95
C TYR A 110 5.11 2.92 -12.16
N ALA A 111 4.09 3.64 -12.61
CA ALA A 111 3.37 4.66 -11.86
C ALA A 111 2.18 4.00 -11.17
N TYR A 112 2.12 4.09 -9.85
CA TYR A 112 1.04 3.57 -9.01
C TYR A 112 0.15 4.72 -8.57
N PHE A 113 -1.14 4.42 -8.46
CA PHE A 113 -2.13 5.35 -7.92
C PHE A 113 -3.14 4.58 -7.08
N THR A 114 -3.40 5.06 -5.87
CA THR A 114 -4.37 4.46 -4.94
C THR A 114 -5.25 5.53 -4.33
N TRP A 115 -6.46 5.14 -3.93
CA TRP A 115 -7.44 6.02 -3.32
C TRP A 115 -8.24 5.35 -2.20
N GLY A 116 -8.98 6.16 -1.45
CA GLY A 116 -9.89 5.71 -0.40
C GLY A 116 -9.37 5.94 1.03
N PRO A 117 -10.17 5.56 2.04
CA PRO A 117 -11.58 5.19 1.90
C PRO A 117 -12.47 6.40 1.55
N THR A 118 -13.58 6.19 0.86
CA THR A 118 -14.53 7.25 0.43
C THR A 118 -15.69 7.47 1.41
N ASP A 119 -15.55 7.03 2.67
CA ASP A 119 -16.63 7.07 3.65
C ASP A 119 -17.27 8.47 3.77
N PRO A 120 -18.62 8.58 3.86
CA PRO A 120 -19.61 7.50 3.94
C PRO A 120 -20.05 6.94 2.57
N TYR A 121 -19.42 7.35 1.48
CA TYR A 121 -19.83 6.98 0.13
C TYR A 121 -19.27 5.62 -0.28
N SER A 122 -20.04 4.90 -1.09
CA SER A 122 -19.62 3.72 -1.85
C SER A 122 -20.16 3.88 -3.26
N TYR A 123 -19.36 3.50 -4.25
CA TYR A 123 -19.67 3.76 -5.65
C TYR A 123 -19.73 2.45 -6.44
N ASP A 124 -20.47 2.47 -7.54
CA ASP A 124 -20.52 1.36 -8.49
C ASP A 124 -19.30 1.34 -9.41
N VAL A 125 -18.73 2.51 -9.70
CA VAL A 125 -17.57 2.69 -10.57
C VAL A 125 -16.70 3.85 -10.09
N PHE A 126 -15.39 3.71 -10.29
CA PHE A 126 -14.43 4.82 -10.20
C PHE A 126 -13.94 5.21 -11.59
N LEU A 127 -14.04 6.49 -11.91
CA LEU A 127 -13.39 7.08 -13.07
C LEU A 127 -12.02 7.57 -12.63
N VAL A 128 -10.96 7.03 -13.23
CA VAL A 128 -9.59 7.47 -12.97
C VAL A 128 -9.02 8.10 -14.22
N ARG A 129 -8.51 9.32 -14.10
CA ARG A 129 -7.80 10.02 -15.17
C ARG A 129 -6.34 10.18 -14.82
N TYR A 130 -5.50 10.08 -15.83
CA TYR A 130 -4.09 10.41 -15.69
C TYR A 130 -3.49 10.99 -16.96
N THR A 131 -2.51 11.87 -16.78
CA THR A 131 -1.69 12.48 -17.85
C THR A 131 -0.22 12.18 -17.60
N SER A 132 0.59 12.29 -18.65
CA SER A 132 2.06 12.23 -18.56
C SER A 132 2.70 12.99 -19.71
N ALA A 133 4.02 13.18 -19.69
CA ALA A 133 4.74 13.79 -20.81
C ALA A 133 4.61 12.98 -22.13
N ALA A 134 4.34 11.67 -22.07
CA ALA A 134 4.08 10.84 -23.26
C ALA A 134 2.61 10.85 -23.72
N ASP A 135 1.70 11.34 -22.87
CA ASP A 135 0.27 11.40 -23.13
C ASP A 135 -0.33 12.63 -22.43
N ALA A 136 -0.15 13.79 -23.06
CA ALA A 136 -0.64 15.06 -22.54
C ALA A 136 -2.16 15.19 -22.64
N GLY A 137 -2.80 14.48 -23.59
CA GLY A 137 -4.26 14.42 -23.73
C GLY A 137 -4.93 13.62 -22.63
N GLY A 138 -4.18 12.67 -22.06
CA GLY A 138 -4.57 11.89 -20.90
C GLY A 138 -5.44 10.69 -21.26
N THR A 139 -5.54 9.79 -20.30
CA THR A 139 -6.33 8.57 -20.38
C THR A 139 -7.37 8.56 -19.28
N GLN A 140 -8.59 8.08 -19.56
CA GLN A 140 -9.61 7.75 -18.56
C GLN A 140 -9.83 6.23 -18.51
N ARG A 141 -9.93 5.68 -17.29
CA ARG A 141 -10.27 4.28 -17.05
C ARG A 141 -11.41 4.17 -16.06
N GLU A 142 -12.28 3.20 -16.29
CA GLU A 142 -13.33 2.78 -15.35
C GLU A 142 -12.83 1.58 -14.54
N LEU A 143 -12.93 1.68 -13.22
CA LEU A 143 -12.47 0.67 -12.28
C LEU A 143 -13.59 0.29 -11.31
N GLY A 144 -13.46 -0.91 -10.73
CA GLY A 144 -14.54 -1.59 -10.02
C GLY A 144 -15.13 -0.85 -8.82
N ARG A 145 -16.26 -1.38 -8.32
CA ARG A 145 -17.07 -0.81 -7.23
C ARG A 145 -16.38 -0.84 -5.85
N GLY A 146 -16.87 0.00 -4.93
CA GLY A 146 -16.53 -0.03 -3.52
C GLY A 146 -16.25 1.35 -2.93
N ASN A 147 -15.45 1.40 -1.87
CA ASN A 147 -15.06 2.64 -1.19
C ASN A 147 -13.55 2.95 -1.29
N ALA A 148 -12.78 2.15 -2.02
CA ALA A 148 -11.33 2.33 -2.19
C ALA A 148 -10.86 1.58 -3.45
N GLY A 149 -9.65 1.87 -3.90
CA GLY A 149 -9.05 1.13 -5.01
C GLY A 149 -7.65 1.59 -5.36
N GLY A 150 -7.13 1.01 -6.45
CA GLY A 150 -5.84 1.37 -6.99
C GLY A 150 -5.66 0.88 -8.42
N LEU A 151 -4.68 1.47 -9.10
CA LEU A 151 -4.21 1.03 -10.41
C LEU A 151 -2.70 1.23 -10.51
N TRP A 152 -2.10 0.56 -11.50
CA TRP A 152 -0.74 0.86 -11.95
C TRP A 152 -0.72 1.04 -13.46
N VAL A 153 0.23 1.85 -13.93
CA VAL A 153 0.50 2.13 -15.34
C VAL A 153 1.97 1.87 -15.60
N GLN A 154 2.29 1.11 -16.65
CA GLN A 154 3.68 0.97 -17.08
C GLN A 154 4.17 2.31 -17.63
N LYS A 155 5.31 2.79 -17.11
CA LYS A 155 5.88 4.06 -17.54
C LYS A 155 6.29 4.00 -19.01
N ARG A 156 5.91 5.02 -19.77
CA ARG A 156 6.35 5.24 -21.17
C ARG A 156 7.25 6.47 -21.32
N THR A 157 7.44 7.21 -20.24
CA THR A 157 8.27 8.41 -20.17
C THR A 157 9.03 8.44 -18.84
N SER A 158 10.13 9.19 -18.79
CA SER A 158 10.81 9.51 -17.53
C SER A 158 10.06 10.56 -16.72
N GLY A 159 9.23 11.39 -17.36
CA GLY A 159 8.44 12.44 -16.73
C GLY A 159 7.31 11.91 -15.86
N ASP A 160 6.69 12.85 -15.15
CA ASP A 160 5.73 12.56 -14.09
C ASP A 160 4.37 12.13 -14.64
N TYR A 161 3.67 11.34 -13.83
CA TYR A 161 2.27 11.03 -14.02
C TYR A 161 1.45 11.81 -12.99
N SER A 162 0.39 12.48 -13.44
CA SER A 162 -0.59 13.14 -12.58
C SER A 162 -1.89 12.37 -12.61
N PHE A 163 -2.48 12.08 -11.45
CA PHE A 163 -3.69 11.26 -11.30
C PHE A 163 -4.79 12.01 -10.57
N ILE A 164 -6.03 11.75 -10.99
CA ILE A 164 -7.27 12.12 -10.28
C ILE A 164 -8.28 10.97 -10.37
N VAL A 165 -9.11 10.86 -9.35
CA VAL A 165 -10.25 9.92 -9.30
C VAL A 165 -11.53 10.61 -8.90
N GLU A 166 -12.64 10.10 -9.42
CA GLU A 166 -14.00 10.42 -9.03
C GLU A 166 -14.83 9.12 -8.90
N GLY A 167 -15.69 9.05 -7.89
CA GLY A 167 -16.62 7.93 -7.70
C GLY A 167 -18.00 8.26 -8.26
N CYS A 168 -18.66 7.26 -8.87
CA CYS A 168 -19.96 7.44 -9.50
C CYS A 168 -20.91 6.26 -9.23
N ASP A 169 -22.20 6.57 -9.13
CA ASP A 169 -23.29 5.57 -9.19
C ASP A 169 -23.65 5.29 -10.66
N LEU A 170 -23.95 4.04 -10.99
CA LEU A 170 -24.48 3.67 -12.30
C LEU A 170 -26.01 3.81 -12.31
N ARG A 171 -26.55 4.65 -13.20
CA ARG A 171 -28.01 4.84 -13.34
C ARG A 171 -28.42 4.89 -14.80
N GLY A 172 -29.31 3.97 -15.21
CA GLY A 172 -30.06 4.05 -16.47
C GLY A 172 -29.25 4.33 -17.73
N GLY A 173 -27.97 3.91 -17.78
CA GLY A 173 -27.08 4.11 -18.93
C GLY A 173 -26.02 5.23 -18.78
N GLY A 174 -25.87 5.84 -17.60
CA GLY A 174 -24.83 6.85 -17.37
C GLY A 174 -24.26 6.87 -15.96
N HIS A 175 -23.24 7.72 -15.77
CA HIS A 175 -22.57 7.93 -14.49
C HIS A 175 -23.16 9.14 -13.76
N ARG A 176 -23.54 8.95 -12.49
CA ARG A 176 -23.89 10.06 -11.60
C ARG A 176 -22.77 10.23 -10.58
N CYS A 177 -21.94 11.23 -10.78
CA CYS A 177 -20.79 11.54 -9.94
C CYS A 177 -21.03 12.88 -9.25
N LEU A 178 -21.27 12.87 -7.93
CA LEU A 178 -21.72 14.06 -7.19
C LEU A 178 -20.61 14.73 -6.40
N GLN A 179 -19.59 13.97 -6.02
CA GLN A 179 -18.52 14.43 -5.16
C GLN A 179 -17.40 15.11 -5.96
N HIS A 180 -17.47 15.10 -7.30
CA HIS A 180 -16.45 15.66 -8.16
C HIS A 180 -15.07 15.00 -8.01
N TRP A 181 -14.12 15.45 -8.82
CA TRP A 181 -12.77 14.93 -8.83
C TRP A 181 -12.01 15.27 -7.55
N THR A 182 -11.22 14.30 -7.09
CA THR A 182 -10.18 14.53 -6.09
C THR A 182 -9.17 15.59 -6.55
N VAL A 183 -8.49 16.21 -5.57
CA VAL A 183 -7.28 16.99 -5.88
C VAL A 183 -6.23 16.08 -6.52
N PRO A 184 -5.47 16.57 -7.53
CA PRO A 184 -4.49 15.74 -8.21
C PRO A 184 -3.32 15.38 -7.29
N VAL A 185 -2.70 14.23 -7.56
CA VAL A 185 -1.40 13.84 -7.01
C VAL A 185 -0.50 13.34 -8.13
N SER A 186 0.78 13.67 -8.03
CA SER A 186 1.79 13.27 -9.03
C SER A 186 2.79 12.25 -8.50
N THR A 187 3.42 11.50 -9.41
CA THR A 187 4.46 10.52 -9.05
C THR A 187 5.81 11.12 -8.72
N ARG A 188 6.11 12.31 -9.24
CA ARG A 188 7.19 13.22 -8.85
C ARG A 188 6.74 14.65 -9.22
N ASN A 189 7.58 15.66 -8.97
CA ASN A 189 7.27 17.07 -9.22
C ASN A 189 8.46 17.78 -9.86
#